data_AF-A0A2P2KMP4-F1
#
_entry.id   AF-A0A2P2KMP4-F1
#
_cell.length_a   1.000
_cell.length_b   1.000
_cell.length_c   1.000
_cell.angle_alpha   90.00
_cell.angle_beta   90.00
_cell.angle_gamma   90.00
#
_symmetry.space_group_name_H-M   'P 1'
#
loop_
_entity.id
_entity.type
_entity.pdbx_description
1 polymer ?
#
loop_
_entity_poly.entity_id
_entity_poly.type
_entity_poly.pdbx_seq_one_letter_code
_entity_poly.pdbx_strand_id
1 'polypeptide(L)'
;MIVLYLTFLGGDSQGQRIAAAAYLKNFTRRNVGSQSPDLRVATEFKDHLLRTLLQAEPAVLKVLVEVFRTIAVAEFVEQNSWPELVPYLQSAIQNSSLINDGSNREWDTINALTVLQALIRPFQYFLNPKVAKEPVPPQLELIVKEILAPMLVVLHQLVEQVLSMHGRTGLEVDKILLIICKCIYFSVRSHMPSALVPLLPMICHNLIELLGSLSFDTVALEDGYNLRLKAGKRSLLIFCALVTRHRKFSDKLMPDIVNCALKIVRYSVNMARLNFLSERIISSAFDVISHVLETGPGWRLVSPHFSFLLESAIFPALVLNEKDISEWEEDADEYIQKNLPSELDEISGWREDLFTARKSAINLLGVISMLKGPPMGTSSNASSASSKRKKGEKNKRNYQCYSMGELLVLPFLSRFPIPSNTTASESKILHE
;
A
#
# COMPACT_ATOMS: atom_id res chain seq x y z
N MET A 1 -13.16 -14.48 -32.09
CA MET A 1 -14.52 -13.90 -32.25
C MET A 1 -15.61 -14.80 -31.69
N ILE A 2 -15.78 -16.06 -32.14
CA ILE A 2 -16.87 -16.95 -31.66
C ILE A 2 -16.88 -17.14 -30.13
N VAL A 3 -15.72 -17.42 -29.51
CA VAL A 3 -15.63 -17.59 -28.05
C VAL A 3 -15.96 -16.30 -27.29
N LEU A 4 -15.56 -15.14 -27.82
CA LEU A 4 -15.85 -13.84 -27.21
C LEU A 4 -17.35 -13.49 -27.37
N TYR A 5 -17.95 -13.87 -28.49
CA TYR A 5 -19.40 -13.77 -28.68
C TYR A 5 -20.17 -14.64 -27.66
N LEU A 6 -19.70 -15.87 -27.40
CA LEU A 6 -20.26 -16.74 -26.36
C LEU A 6 -20.10 -16.19 -24.95
N THR A 7 -19.07 -15.37 -24.69
CA THR A 7 -18.93 -14.68 -23.38
C THR A 7 -19.89 -13.51 -23.20
N PHE A 8 -20.36 -12.90 -24.30
CA PHE A 8 -21.18 -11.68 -24.28
C PHE A 8 -22.67 -11.94 -24.55
N LEU A 9 -23.02 -12.68 -25.60
CA LEU A 9 -24.40 -12.86 -26.08
C LEU A 9 -24.90 -14.31 -26.10
N GLY A 10 -24.01 -15.30 -26.14
CA GLY A 10 -24.37 -16.67 -26.56
C GLY A 10 -24.38 -17.76 -25.48
N GLY A 11 -24.23 -17.43 -24.20
CA GLY A 11 -24.34 -18.42 -23.12
C GLY A 11 -25.71 -18.35 -22.45
N ASP A 12 -26.53 -19.40 -22.60
CA ASP A 12 -27.84 -19.54 -21.96
C ASP A 12 -27.75 -19.52 -20.42
N SER A 13 -26.56 -19.72 -19.85
CA SER A 13 -26.28 -19.63 -18.42
C SER A 13 -25.00 -18.86 -18.10
N GLN A 14 -24.94 -18.26 -16.91
CA GLN A 14 -23.74 -17.59 -16.39
C GLN A 14 -22.52 -18.53 -16.36
N GLY A 15 -22.72 -19.82 -16.05
CA GLY A 15 -21.66 -20.82 -16.04
C GLY A 15 -21.00 -21.03 -17.41
N GLN A 16 -21.78 -21.03 -18.50
CA GLN A 16 -21.24 -21.12 -19.86
C GLN A 16 -20.41 -19.90 -20.24
N ARG A 17 -20.86 -18.69 -19.88
CA ARG A 17 -20.11 -17.44 -20.12
C ARG A 17 -18.77 -17.44 -19.37
N ILE A 18 -18.74 -17.91 -18.12
CA ILE A 18 -17.50 -18.06 -17.35
C ILE A 18 -16.58 -19.11 -17.98
N ALA A 19 -17.10 -20.26 -18.40
CA ALA A 19 -16.31 -21.31 -19.04
C ALA A 19 -15.69 -20.84 -20.37
N ALA A 20 -16.46 -20.12 -21.19
CA ALA A 20 -15.96 -19.51 -22.42
C ALA A 20 -14.87 -18.46 -22.15
N ALA A 21 -15.05 -17.61 -21.13
CA ALA A 21 -14.04 -16.62 -20.73
C ALA A 21 -12.77 -17.31 -20.21
N ALA A 22 -12.91 -18.40 -19.46
CA ALA A 22 -11.78 -19.17 -18.96
C ALA A 22 -11.01 -19.88 -20.08
N TYR A 23 -11.72 -20.43 -21.07
CA TYR A 23 -11.11 -20.97 -22.28
C TYR A 23 -10.33 -19.88 -23.03
N LEU A 24 -10.93 -18.71 -23.24
CA LEU A 24 -10.28 -17.58 -23.90
C LEU A 24 -9.01 -17.14 -23.15
N LYS A 25 -9.07 -17.04 -21.81
CA LYS A 25 -7.90 -16.74 -20.97
C LYS A 25 -6.76 -17.71 -21.21
N ASN A 26 -7.04 -19.00 -21.21
CA ASN A 26 -6.03 -20.03 -21.41
C ASN A 26 -5.48 -20.03 -22.84
N PHE A 27 -6.34 -19.79 -23.84
CA PHE A 27 -5.95 -19.65 -25.23
C PHE A 27 -5.02 -18.44 -25.42
N THR A 28 -5.41 -17.26 -24.94
CA THR A 28 -4.60 -16.04 -25.03
C THR A 28 -3.25 -16.22 -24.34
N ARG A 29 -3.22 -16.81 -23.13
CA ARG A 29 -1.95 -17.08 -22.41
C ARG A 29 -0.99 -18.00 -23.19
N ARG A 30 -1.52 -18.92 -24.00
CA ARG A 30 -0.70 -19.86 -24.78
C ARG A 30 -0.18 -19.27 -26.08
N ASN A 31 -0.92 -18.33 -26.68
CA ASN A 31 -0.67 -17.86 -28.05
C ASN A 31 -0.13 -16.42 -28.12
N VAL A 32 -0.35 -15.60 -27.10
CA VAL A 32 0.16 -14.22 -27.05
C VAL A 32 1.55 -14.22 -26.41
N GLY A 33 2.55 -13.70 -27.14
CA GLY A 33 3.92 -13.52 -26.66
C GLY A 33 4.85 -14.74 -26.75
N SER A 34 4.34 -15.91 -27.16
CA SER A 34 5.10 -17.18 -27.10
C SER A 34 5.69 -17.68 -28.43
N GLN A 35 5.22 -17.22 -29.60
CA GLN A 35 5.61 -17.88 -30.86
C GLN A 35 6.00 -17.00 -32.06
N SER A 36 5.82 -15.69 -32.04
CA SER A 36 6.42 -14.79 -33.04
C SER A 36 6.04 -13.34 -32.75
N PRO A 37 6.98 -12.39 -32.75
CA PRO A 37 6.68 -10.95 -32.57
C PRO A 37 5.80 -10.36 -33.68
N ASP A 38 5.60 -11.06 -34.81
CA ASP A 38 4.86 -10.56 -35.98
C ASP A 38 3.35 -10.87 -35.96
N LEU A 39 2.89 -11.78 -35.10
CA LEU A 39 1.46 -12.12 -35.00
C LEU A 39 0.75 -11.15 -34.05
N ARG A 40 0.31 -10.03 -34.61
CA ARG A 40 -0.55 -9.06 -33.93
C ARG A 40 -1.97 -9.60 -33.75
N VAL A 41 -2.55 -9.32 -32.60
CA VAL A 41 -3.96 -9.55 -32.33
C VAL A 41 -4.79 -8.62 -33.22
N ALA A 42 -5.73 -9.21 -33.95
CA ALA A 42 -6.60 -8.45 -34.86
C ALA A 42 -7.32 -7.30 -34.15
N THR A 43 -7.31 -6.11 -34.75
CA THR A 43 -7.96 -4.90 -34.21
C THR A 43 -9.43 -5.14 -33.88
N GLU A 44 -10.16 -5.85 -34.75
CA GLU A 44 -11.56 -6.20 -34.52
C GLU A 44 -11.77 -6.97 -33.21
N PHE A 45 -10.85 -7.90 -32.89
CA PHE A 45 -10.94 -8.66 -31.64
C PHE A 45 -10.69 -7.77 -30.43
N LYS A 46 -9.73 -6.85 -30.52
CA LYS A 46 -9.40 -5.89 -29.47
C LYS A 46 -10.56 -4.95 -29.16
N ASP A 47 -11.20 -4.42 -30.19
CA ASP A 47 -12.36 -3.54 -30.05
C ASP A 47 -13.55 -4.27 -29.42
N HIS A 48 -13.80 -5.50 -29.86
CA HIS A 48 -14.86 -6.32 -29.30
C HIS A 48 -14.58 -6.72 -27.85
N LEU A 49 -13.32 -7.03 -27.53
CA LEU A 49 -12.90 -7.36 -26.16
C LEU A 49 -13.10 -6.16 -25.23
N LEU A 50 -12.69 -4.97 -25.65
CA LEU A 50 -12.86 -3.74 -24.87
C LEU A 50 -14.35 -3.46 -24.58
N ARG A 51 -15.21 -3.52 -25.59
CA ARG A 51 -16.66 -3.36 -25.40
C ARG A 51 -17.23 -4.41 -24.44
N THR A 52 -16.82 -5.67 -24.62
CA THR A 52 -17.28 -6.78 -23.75
C THR A 52 -16.86 -6.54 -22.30
N LEU A 53 -15.65 -6.04 -22.04
CA LEU A 53 -15.17 -5.73 -20.69
C LEU A 53 -16.01 -4.65 -20.02
N LEU A 54 -16.42 -3.62 -20.75
CA LEU A 54 -17.20 -2.52 -20.19
C LEU A 54 -18.64 -2.94 -19.81
N GLN A 55 -19.17 -4.00 -20.43
CA GLN A 55 -20.55 -4.47 -20.24
C GLN A 55 -20.66 -5.80 -19.48
N ALA A 56 -19.54 -6.47 -19.20
CA ALA A 56 -19.55 -7.79 -18.58
C ALA A 56 -20.06 -7.77 -17.13
N GLU A 57 -20.75 -8.85 -16.74
CA GLU A 57 -21.08 -9.12 -15.35
C GLU A 57 -19.81 -9.35 -14.51
N PRO A 58 -19.84 -9.05 -13.18
CA PRO A 58 -18.63 -9.09 -12.34
C PRO A 58 -17.83 -10.40 -12.37
N ALA A 59 -18.51 -11.55 -12.41
CA ALA A 59 -17.85 -12.86 -12.45
C ALA A 59 -17.12 -13.11 -13.78
N VAL A 60 -17.72 -12.69 -14.90
CA VAL A 60 -17.15 -12.82 -16.24
C VAL A 60 -16.02 -11.81 -16.43
N LEU A 61 -16.24 -10.56 -15.99
CA LEU A 61 -15.24 -9.49 -16.02
C LEU A 61 -13.93 -9.93 -15.35
N LYS A 62 -14.02 -10.54 -14.16
CA LYS A 62 -12.84 -11.01 -13.42
C LYS A 62 -11.95 -11.94 -14.25
N VAL A 63 -12.55 -12.74 -15.14
CA VAL A 63 -11.82 -13.67 -16.02
C VAL A 63 -11.32 -12.95 -17.28
N LEU A 64 -12.17 -12.13 -17.91
CA LEU A 64 -11.82 -11.39 -19.13
C LEU A 64 -10.74 -10.34 -18.90
N VAL A 65 -10.65 -9.76 -17.71
CA VAL A 65 -9.57 -8.83 -17.35
C VAL A 65 -8.19 -9.49 -17.44
N GLU A 66 -8.08 -10.80 -17.19
CA GLU A 66 -6.80 -11.52 -17.37
C GLU A 66 -6.47 -11.77 -18.85
N VAL A 67 -7.49 -11.93 -19.71
CA VAL A 67 -7.31 -11.94 -21.18
C VAL A 67 -6.75 -10.59 -21.63
N PHE A 68 -7.42 -9.51 -21.22
CA PHE A 68 -7.02 -8.14 -21.51
C PHE A 68 -5.59 -7.86 -21.03
N ARG A 69 -5.26 -8.19 -19.79
CA ARG A 69 -3.93 -7.98 -19.22
C ARG A 69 -2.84 -8.66 -20.03
N THR A 70 -3.08 -9.89 -20.49
CA THR A 70 -2.09 -10.63 -21.31
C THR A 70 -1.83 -9.92 -22.64
N ILE A 71 -2.88 -9.43 -23.30
CA ILE A 71 -2.77 -8.70 -24.58
C ILE A 71 -2.16 -7.32 -24.37
N ALA A 72 -2.58 -6.60 -23.34
CA ALA A 72 -2.08 -5.27 -23.02
C ALA A 72 -0.57 -5.30 -22.68
N VAL A 73 -0.10 -6.33 -21.97
CA VAL A 73 1.35 -6.49 -21.73
C VAL A 73 2.10 -6.65 -23.06
N ALA A 74 1.68 -7.57 -23.91
CA ALA A 74 2.38 -7.82 -25.17
C ALA A 74 2.29 -6.64 -26.14
N GLU A 75 1.09 -6.13 -26.42
CA GLU A 75 0.89 -5.16 -27.49
C GLU A 75 1.03 -3.70 -27.04
N PHE A 76 0.68 -3.36 -25.81
CA PHE A 76 0.72 -1.98 -25.34
C PHE A 76 2.00 -1.69 -24.54
N VAL A 77 2.35 -2.55 -23.57
CA VAL A 77 3.52 -2.34 -22.70
C VAL A 77 4.82 -2.65 -23.44
N GLU A 78 4.93 -3.82 -24.07
CA GLU A 78 6.17 -4.27 -24.71
C GLU A 78 6.33 -3.74 -26.14
N GLN A 79 5.31 -3.88 -26.99
CA GLN A 79 5.40 -3.52 -28.42
C GLN A 79 4.96 -2.09 -28.75
N ASN A 80 4.25 -1.42 -27.84
CA ASN A 80 3.68 -0.08 -28.07
C ASN A 80 2.86 0.04 -29.37
N SER A 81 2.13 -1.00 -29.74
CA SER A 81 1.38 -1.15 -31.00
C SER A 81 -0.14 -1.02 -30.85
N TRP A 82 -0.62 -0.43 -29.76
CA TRP A 82 -2.05 -0.21 -29.50
C TRP A 82 -2.34 1.22 -28.98
N PRO A 83 -2.10 2.25 -29.81
CA PRO A 83 -2.20 3.65 -29.40
C PRO A 83 -3.63 4.11 -29.07
N GLU A 84 -4.65 3.47 -29.63
CA GLU A 84 -6.07 3.80 -29.43
C GLU A 84 -6.59 3.40 -28.04
N LEU A 85 -5.85 2.57 -27.30
CA LEU A 85 -6.29 2.02 -26.02
C LEU A 85 -6.54 3.11 -24.96
N VAL A 86 -5.62 4.08 -24.85
CA VAL A 86 -5.75 5.15 -23.84
C VAL A 86 -6.91 6.11 -24.18
N PRO A 87 -7.02 6.65 -25.40
CA PRO A 87 -8.17 7.48 -25.78
C PRO A 87 -9.51 6.77 -25.63
N TYR A 88 -9.59 5.48 -26.02
CA TYR A 88 -10.82 4.70 -25.86
C TYR A 88 -11.22 4.57 -24.39
N LEU A 89 -10.28 4.20 -23.52
CA LEU A 89 -10.55 4.03 -22.10
C LEU A 89 -10.87 5.36 -21.40
N GLN A 90 -10.21 6.45 -21.80
CA GLN A 90 -10.51 7.80 -21.34
C GLN A 90 -11.98 8.16 -21.67
N SER A 91 -12.40 7.96 -22.91
CA SER A 91 -13.78 8.22 -23.33
C SER A 91 -14.79 7.33 -22.58
N ALA A 92 -14.48 6.04 -22.40
CA ALA A 92 -15.33 5.12 -21.66
C ALA A 92 -15.52 5.55 -20.19
N ILE A 93 -14.45 6.04 -19.54
CA ILE A 93 -14.52 6.56 -18.16
C ILE A 93 -15.35 7.85 -18.11
N GLN A 94 -15.11 8.80 -19.02
CA GLN A 94 -15.86 10.06 -19.09
C GLN A 94 -17.36 9.85 -19.34
N ASN A 95 -17.72 8.84 -20.13
CA ASN A 95 -19.10 8.48 -20.45
C ASN A 95 -19.72 7.45 -19.47
N SER A 96 -19.06 7.18 -18.34
CA SER A 96 -19.53 6.21 -17.36
C SER A 96 -20.51 6.82 -16.35
N SER A 97 -21.28 5.95 -15.69
CA SER A 97 -22.40 6.30 -14.79
C SER A 97 -22.09 7.28 -13.65
N LEU A 98 -20.84 7.36 -13.19
CA LEU A 98 -20.41 8.27 -12.11
C LEU A 98 -20.02 9.68 -12.60
N ILE A 99 -19.53 9.81 -13.85
CA ILE A 99 -18.94 11.06 -14.36
C ILE A 99 -19.94 11.82 -15.23
N ASN A 100 -20.88 11.11 -15.87
CA ASN A 100 -21.93 11.70 -16.69
C ASN A 100 -23.31 11.52 -16.06
N ASP A 101 -23.92 12.62 -15.61
CA ASP A 101 -25.32 12.67 -15.13
C ASP A 101 -26.35 12.63 -16.29
N GLY A 102 -25.89 12.61 -17.54
CA GLY A 102 -26.73 12.52 -18.73
C GLY A 102 -27.46 11.18 -18.87
N SER A 103 -28.57 11.20 -19.60
CA SER A 103 -29.44 10.05 -19.89
C SER A 103 -28.79 8.91 -20.71
N ASN A 104 -27.56 9.09 -21.20
CA ASN A 104 -26.78 8.07 -21.92
C ASN A 104 -25.64 7.53 -21.03
N ARG A 105 -25.97 6.68 -20.06
CA ARG A 105 -25.00 5.87 -19.31
C ARG A 105 -24.59 4.67 -20.15
N GLU A 106 -23.63 4.89 -21.04
CA GLU A 106 -23.21 3.84 -21.98
C GLU A 106 -22.40 2.74 -21.29
N TRP A 107 -21.63 3.08 -20.24
CA TRP A 107 -20.68 2.17 -19.59
C TRP A 107 -20.75 2.18 -18.06
N ASP A 108 -20.47 1.02 -17.47
CA ASP A 108 -20.34 0.86 -16.02
C ASP A 108 -18.97 1.41 -15.54
N THR A 109 -19.00 2.34 -14.57
CA THR A 109 -17.78 3.00 -14.05
C THR A 109 -16.82 2.00 -13.40
N ILE A 110 -17.33 1.01 -12.66
CA ILE A 110 -16.49 0.01 -12.01
C ILE A 110 -15.76 -0.84 -13.06
N ASN A 111 -16.45 -1.24 -14.13
CA ASN A 111 -15.86 -2.01 -15.22
C ASN A 111 -14.74 -1.23 -15.90
N ALA A 112 -15.00 0.03 -16.28
CA ALA A 112 -14.01 0.91 -16.90
C ALA A 112 -12.78 1.11 -16.01
N LEU A 113 -12.98 1.38 -14.71
CA LEU A 113 -11.88 1.53 -13.76
C LEU A 113 -11.15 0.21 -13.47
N THR A 114 -11.83 -0.93 -13.54
CA THR A 114 -11.20 -2.27 -13.42
C THR A 114 -10.26 -2.53 -14.59
N VAL A 115 -10.67 -2.16 -15.80
CA VAL A 115 -9.81 -2.23 -17.01
C VAL A 115 -8.61 -1.30 -16.88
N LEU A 116 -8.80 -0.06 -16.41
CA LEU A 116 -7.70 0.86 -16.10
C LEU A 116 -6.72 0.28 -15.08
N GLN A 117 -7.25 -0.29 -13.99
CA GLN A 117 -6.45 -0.92 -12.94
C GLN A 117 -5.60 -2.06 -13.51
N ALA A 118 -6.16 -2.86 -14.42
CA ALA A 118 -5.44 -3.95 -15.08
C ALA A 118 -4.38 -3.45 -16.06
N LEU A 119 -4.64 -2.34 -16.75
CA LEU A 119 -3.71 -1.70 -17.68
C LEU A 119 -2.49 -1.10 -16.96
N ILE A 120 -2.68 -0.49 -15.79
CA ILE A 120 -1.59 0.15 -15.03
C ILE A 120 -0.76 -0.89 -14.26
N ARG A 121 -1.36 -2.02 -13.87
CA ARG A 121 -0.73 -3.04 -12.99
C ARG A 121 0.67 -3.52 -13.42
N PRO A 122 1.01 -3.71 -14.71
CA PRO A 122 2.35 -4.11 -15.13
C PRO A 122 3.43 -3.13 -14.69
N PHE A 123 3.14 -1.83 -14.68
CA PHE A 123 4.09 -0.77 -14.32
C PHE A 123 4.34 -0.62 -12.81
N GLN A 124 3.71 -1.46 -11.97
CA GLN A 124 4.03 -1.48 -10.55
C GLN A 124 5.47 -1.96 -10.28
N TYR A 125 6.08 -2.65 -11.25
CA TYR A 125 7.45 -3.12 -11.23
C TYR A 125 8.23 -2.48 -12.39
N PHE A 126 9.56 -2.42 -12.26
CA PHE A 126 10.41 -2.14 -13.40
C PHE A 126 10.20 -3.17 -14.51
N LEU A 127 9.99 -2.71 -15.74
CA LEU A 127 9.83 -3.56 -16.92
C LEU A 127 11.15 -4.25 -17.26
N ASN A 128 12.28 -3.60 -16.95
CA ASN A 128 13.59 -4.20 -17.04
C ASN A 128 14.27 -4.26 -15.65
N PRO A 129 14.12 -5.38 -14.91
CA PRO A 129 14.66 -5.50 -13.54
C PRO A 129 16.20 -5.52 -13.49
N LYS A 130 16.89 -5.63 -14.63
CA LYS A 130 18.36 -5.61 -14.69
C LYS A 130 18.94 -4.20 -14.58
N VAL A 131 18.11 -3.16 -14.69
CA VAL A 131 18.57 -1.77 -14.69
C VAL A 131 18.38 -1.17 -13.30
N ALA A 132 19.43 -0.51 -12.78
CA ALA A 132 19.39 0.12 -11.46
C ALA A 132 18.40 1.30 -11.38
N LYS A 133 18.16 1.98 -12.50
CA LYS A 133 17.17 3.05 -12.67
C LYS A 133 16.54 2.97 -14.04
N GLU A 134 15.25 2.67 -14.09
CA GLU A 134 14.46 2.73 -15.31
C GLU A 134 13.78 4.11 -15.41
N PRO A 135 13.84 4.79 -16.57
CA PRO A 135 13.00 5.97 -16.80
C PRO A 135 11.51 5.59 -16.72
N VAL A 136 10.64 6.58 -16.54
CA VAL A 136 9.19 6.31 -16.55
C VAL A 136 8.80 5.87 -17.96
N PRO A 137 8.12 4.71 -18.13
CA PRO A 137 7.66 4.27 -19.44
C PRO A 137 6.71 5.30 -20.06
N PRO A 138 6.85 5.63 -21.36
CA PRO A 138 6.02 6.64 -22.01
C PRO A 138 4.53 6.27 -22.00
N GLN A 139 4.21 4.98 -22.02
CA GLN A 139 2.84 4.48 -21.88
C GLN A 139 2.25 4.80 -20.51
N LEU A 140 3.04 4.70 -19.43
CA LEU A 140 2.60 5.06 -18.09
C LEU A 140 2.39 6.58 -17.98
N GLU A 141 3.31 7.38 -18.52
CA GLU A 141 3.13 8.85 -18.58
C GLU A 141 1.84 9.23 -19.30
N LEU A 142 1.54 8.60 -20.44
CA LEU A 142 0.33 8.83 -21.20
C LEU A 142 -0.94 8.46 -20.42
N ILE A 143 -1.00 7.26 -19.84
CA ILE A 143 -2.16 6.83 -19.02
C ILE A 143 -2.39 7.80 -17.87
N VAL A 144 -1.31 8.20 -17.20
CA VAL A 144 -1.41 9.05 -16.02
C VAL A 144 -1.88 10.46 -16.41
N LYS A 145 -1.29 11.03 -17.45
CA LYS A 145 -1.62 12.37 -17.92
C LYS A 145 -3.07 12.47 -18.40
N GLU A 146 -3.52 11.51 -19.21
CA GLU A 146 -4.82 11.58 -19.88
C GLU A 146 -5.98 11.04 -19.03
N ILE A 147 -5.71 10.11 -18.10
CA ILE A 147 -6.74 9.42 -17.32
C ILE A 147 -6.56 9.64 -15.82
N LEU A 148 -5.42 9.21 -15.25
CA LEU A 148 -5.30 9.16 -13.78
C LEU A 148 -5.31 10.55 -13.14
N ALA A 149 -4.64 11.54 -13.73
CA ALA A 149 -4.58 12.89 -13.20
C ALA A 149 -5.97 13.57 -13.15
N PRO A 150 -6.78 13.56 -14.23
CA PRO A 150 -8.18 14.00 -14.16
C PRO A 150 -9.02 13.26 -13.11
N MET A 151 -8.80 11.94 -12.96
CA MET A 151 -9.50 11.12 -11.97
C MET A 151 -9.22 11.51 -10.52
N LEU A 152 -8.16 12.27 -10.24
CA LEU A 152 -7.87 12.73 -8.87
C LEU A 152 -8.86 13.79 -8.37
N VAL A 153 -9.54 14.49 -9.26
CA VAL A 153 -10.66 15.38 -8.88
C VAL A 153 -11.85 14.55 -8.38
N VAL A 154 -12.15 13.45 -9.09
CA VAL A 154 -13.18 12.50 -8.66
C VAL A 154 -12.80 11.85 -7.33
N LEU A 155 -11.53 11.47 -7.14
CA LEU A 155 -11.04 10.98 -5.85
C LEU A 155 -11.37 11.96 -4.72
N HIS A 156 -11.08 13.25 -4.91
CA HIS A 156 -11.35 14.27 -3.91
C HIS A 156 -12.83 14.34 -3.54
N GLN A 157 -13.71 14.41 -4.53
CA GLN A 157 -15.17 14.42 -4.33
C GLN A 157 -15.67 13.19 -3.58
N LEU A 158 -15.16 12.00 -3.93
CA LEU A 158 -15.53 10.75 -3.26
C LEU A 158 -15.05 10.72 -1.80
N VAL A 159 -13.87 11.26 -1.51
CA VAL A 159 -13.37 11.37 -0.13
C VAL A 159 -14.23 12.34 0.68
N GLU A 160 -14.57 13.53 0.14
CA GLU A 160 -15.48 14.46 0.80
C GLU A 160 -16.87 13.85 1.07
N GLN A 161 -17.37 13.04 0.12
CA GLN A 161 -18.60 12.29 0.30
C GLN A 161 -18.51 11.28 1.47
N VAL A 162 -17.41 10.54 1.58
CA VAL A 162 -17.19 9.60 2.70
C VAL A 162 -17.16 10.34 4.04
N LEU A 163 -16.51 11.50 4.10
CA LEU A 163 -16.39 12.30 5.32
C LEU A 163 -17.74 12.87 5.75
N SER A 164 -18.49 13.47 4.82
CA SER A 164 -19.81 14.08 5.12
C SER A 164 -20.85 13.05 5.58
N MET A 165 -20.80 11.83 5.03
CA MET A 165 -21.70 10.74 5.43
C MET A 165 -21.26 10.01 6.70
N HIS A 166 -20.30 10.55 7.47
CA HIS A 166 -19.73 9.94 8.68
C HIS A 166 -19.32 8.47 8.46
N GLY A 167 -18.81 8.18 7.26
CA GLY A 167 -18.38 6.85 6.87
C GLY A 167 -19.49 5.85 6.54
N ARG A 168 -20.77 6.24 6.49
CA ARG A 168 -21.89 5.40 6.02
C ARG A 168 -22.15 5.57 4.52
N THR A 169 -21.11 5.49 3.71
CA THR A 169 -21.19 5.58 2.24
C THR A 169 -21.59 4.24 1.60
N GLY A 170 -22.11 4.29 0.37
CA GLY A 170 -22.49 3.11 -0.39
C GLY A 170 -21.29 2.28 -0.86
N LEU A 171 -21.50 0.96 -0.96
CA LEU A 171 -20.49 -0.03 -1.40
C LEU A 171 -19.81 0.33 -2.72
N GLU A 172 -20.53 0.97 -3.64
CA GLU A 172 -20.02 1.42 -4.94
C GLU A 172 -18.93 2.51 -4.80
N VAL A 173 -19.14 3.49 -3.92
CA VAL A 173 -18.17 4.57 -3.65
C VAL A 173 -16.87 3.99 -3.08
N ASP A 174 -16.97 3.11 -2.08
CA ASP A 174 -15.78 2.49 -1.47
C ASP A 174 -15.04 1.58 -2.46
N LYS A 175 -15.76 0.93 -3.38
CA LYS A 175 -15.16 0.14 -4.46
C LYS A 175 -14.39 1.02 -5.44
N ILE A 176 -14.97 2.15 -5.86
CA ILE A 176 -14.34 3.10 -6.78
C ILE A 176 -13.09 3.71 -6.12
N LEU A 177 -13.19 4.16 -4.87
CA LEU A 177 -12.06 4.66 -4.08
C LEU A 177 -10.92 3.64 -4.03
N LEU A 178 -11.23 2.37 -3.71
CA LEU A 178 -10.23 1.31 -3.67
C LEU A 178 -9.53 1.12 -5.03
N ILE A 179 -10.28 1.16 -6.14
CA ILE A 179 -9.70 1.01 -7.48
C ILE A 179 -8.78 2.20 -7.80
N ILE A 180 -9.21 3.44 -7.53
CA ILE A 180 -8.38 4.63 -7.75
C ILE A 180 -7.10 4.56 -6.90
N CYS A 181 -7.19 4.22 -5.62
CA CYS A 181 -6.01 4.03 -4.76
C CYS A 181 -5.05 2.96 -5.29
N LYS A 182 -5.56 1.86 -5.88
CA LYS A 182 -4.71 0.85 -6.54
C LYS A 182 -4.03 1.40 -7.79
N CYS A 183 -4.75 2.17 -8.61
CA CYS A 183 -4.16 2.81 -9.80
C CYS A 183 -3.02 3.75 -9.40
N ILE A 184 -3.23 4.62 -8.41
CA ILE A 184 -2.18 5.49 -7.86
C ILE A 184 -1.00 4.65 -7.37
N TYR A 185 -1.25 3.63 -6.55
CA TYR A 185 -0.20 2.77 -6.03
C TYR A 185 0.61 2.10 -7.14
N PHE A 186 -0.03 1.51 -8.15
CA PHE A 186 0.66 0.87 -9.26
C PHE A 186 1.48 1.88 -10.09
N SER A 187 0.99 3.11 -10.25
CA SER A 187 1.74 4.17 -10.93
C SER A 187 2.98 4.63 -10.17
N VAL A 188 2.94 4.62 -8.83
CA VAL A 188 4.03 5.17 -7.99
C VAL A 188 4.91 4.11 -7.33
N ARG A 189 4.56 2.81 -7.41
CA ARG A 189 5.32 1.74 -6.72
C ARG A 189 6.78 1.67 -7.17
N SER A 190 7.03 1.73 -8.48
CA SER A 190 8.37 1.66 -9.05
C SER A 190 8.80 2.94 -9.77
N HIS A 191 7.88 3.59 -10.47
CA HIS A 191 8.13 4.81 -11.24
C HIS A 191 7.52 6.04 -10.56
N MET A 192 7.87 7.24 -11.04
CA MET A 192 7.20 8.49 -10.63
C MET A 192 6.82 9.32 -11.86
N PRO A 193 5.61 9.14 -12.38
CA PRO A 193 5.09 9.90 -13.51
C PRO A 193 5.12 11.40 -13.27
N SER A 194 5.59 12.15 -14.27
CA SER A 194 5.76 13.60 -14.20
C SER A 194 4.46 14.35 -13.88
N ALA A 195 3.34 13.87 -14.43
CA ALA A 195 2.01 14.45 -14.23
C ALA A 195 1.47 14.31 -12.79
N LEU A 196 1.95 13.34 -12.01
CA LEU A 196 1.54 13.18 -10.60
C LEU A 196 2.32 14.06 -9.64
N VAL A 197 3.54 14.48 -9.98
CA VAL A 197 4.40 15.30 -9.12
C VAL A 197 3.69 16.57 -8.60
N PRO A 198 3.08 17.42 -9.46
CA PRO A 198 2.39 18.62 -8.97
C PRO A 198 1.12 18.31 -8.17
N LEU A 199 0.56 17.11 -8.32
CA LEU A 199 -0.69 16.68 -7.68
C LEU A 199 -0.45 15.96 -6.35
N LEU A 200 0.80 15.65 -5.99
CA LEU A 200 1.16 14.94 -4.76
C LEU A 200 0.58 15.56 -3.48
N PRO A 201 0.57 16.89 -3.26
CA PRO A 201 -0.04 17.47 -2.07
C PRO A 201 -1.53 17.14 -1.95
N MET A 202 -2.28 17.27 -3.04
CA MET A 202 -3.70 16.92 -3.09
C MET A 202 -3.92 15.42 -2.90
N ILE A 203 -3.10 14.57 -3.52
CA ILE A 203 -3.16 13.12 -3.31
C ILE A 203 -2.94 12.80 -1.83
N CYS A 204 -1.86 13.30 -1.23
CA CYS A 204 -1.54 13.00 0.17
C CYS A 204 -2.63 13.50 1.11
N HIS A 205 -3.16 14.70 0.89
CA HIS A 205 -4.27 15.23 1.68
C HIS A 205 -5.49 14.29 1.63
N ASN A 206 -5.95 13.91 0.43
CA ASN A 206 -7.08 12.98 0.28
C ASN A 206 -6.82 11.61 0.91
N LEU A 207 -5.60 11.07 0.80
CA LEU A 207 -5.23 9.80 1.42
C LEU A 207 -5.20 9.88 2.95
N ILE A 208 -4.78 11.01 3.51
CA ILE A 208 -4.77 11.27 4.97
C ILE A 208 -6.21 11.36 5.49
N GLU A 209 -7.08 12.11 4.80
CA GLU A 209 -8.50 12.22 5.16
C GLU A 209 -9.20 10.86 5.08
N LEU A 210 -8.94 10.09 4.01
CA LEU A 210 -9.47 8.72 3.89
C LEU A 210 -9.02 7.84 5.05
N LEU A 211 -7.75 7.89 5.44
CA LEU A 211 -7.23 7.16 6.61
C LEU A 211 -7.84 7.66 7.92
N GLY A 212 -8.11 8.97 8.04
CA GLY A 212 -8.78 9.58 9.17
C GLY A 212 -10.25 9.15 9.32
N SER A 213 -10.90 8.74 8.23
CA SER A 213 -12.28 8.21 8.23
C SER A 213 -12.40 6.76 8.74
N LEU A 214 -11.26 6.09 8.97
CA LEU A 214 -11.25 4.70 9.43
C LEU A 214 -11.49 4.61 10.94
N SER A 215 -12.23 3.59 11.33
CA SER A 215 -12.55 3.18 12.67
C SER A 215 -12.25 1.69 12.78
N PHE A 216 -11.62 1.32 13.89
CA PHE A 216 -11.20 -0.04 14.17
C PHE A 216 -11.97 -0.66 15.35
N ASP A 217 -12.99 0.05 15.86
CA ASP A 217 -13.69 -0.28 17.10
C ASP A 217 -14.92 -1.19 16.90
N THR A 218 -15.30 -1.49 15.66
CA THR A 218 -16.56 -2.17 15.32
C THR A 218 -16.36 -3.65 14.94
N VAL A 219 -17.01 -4.53 15.71
CA VAL A 219 -16.97 -6.00 15.56
C VAL A 219 -17.83 -6.52 14.39
N ALA A 220 -18.70 -5.68 13.81
CA ALA A 220 -19.53 -6.05 12.66
C ALA A 220 -19.33 -5.02 11.53
N LEU A 221 -18.42 -5.33 10.61
CA LEU A 221 -18.17 -4.50 9.43
C LEU A 221 -19.00 -5.02 8.27
N GLU A 222 -19.95 -4.21 7.79
CA GLU A 222 -20.64 -4.43 6.52
C GLU A 222 -19.61 -4.54 5.38
N ASP A 223 -19.89 -5.35 4.35
CA ASP A 223 -18.97 -5.62 3.23
C ASP A 223 -18.42 -4.36 2.55
N GLY A 224 -19.18 -3.26 2.55
CA GLY A 224 -18.73 -1.96 2.04
C GLY A 224 -17.56 -1.37 2.83
N TYR A 225 -17.60 -1.45 4.16
CA TYR A 225 -16.55 -0.88 5.01
C TYR A 225 -15.21 -1.61 4.87
N ASN A 226 -15.25 -2.92 4.59
CA ASN A 226 -14.06 -3.71 4.27
C ASN A 226 -13.33 -3.18 3.02
N LEU A 227 -14.05 -2.63 2.03
CA LEU A 227 -13.44 -2.02 0.85
C LEU A 227 -12.72 -0.71 1.21
N ARG A 228 -13.29 0.09 2.12
CA ARG A 228 -12.64 1.31 2.61
C ARG A 228 -11.37 1.02 3.40
N LEU A 229 -11.39 0.02 4.28
CA LEU A 229 -10.18 -0.45 4.97
C LEU A 229 -9.10 -0.88 3.97
N LYS A 230 -9.46 -1.60 2.90
CA LYS A 230 -8.52 -1.95 1.82
C LYS A 230 -7.97 -0.71 1.11
N ALA A 231 -8.78 0.33 0.93
CA ALA A 231 -8.34 1.59 0.32
C ALA A 231 -7.34 2.30 1.25
N GLY A 232 -7.63 2.37 2.56
CA GLY A 232 -6.70 2.89 3.57
C GLY A 232 -5.37 2.12 3.63
N LYS A 233 -5.40 0.78 3.59
CA LYS A 233 -4.16 -0.02 3.47
C LYS A 233 -3.34 0.40 2.24
N ARG A 234 -4.00 0.64 1.09
CA ARG A 234 -3.32 1.12 -0.12
C ARG A 234 -2.76 2.53 0.05
N SER A 235 -3.42 3.43 0.78
CA SER A 235 -2.89 4.74 1.15
C SER A 235 -1.54 4.65 1.88
N LEU A 236 -1.41 3.75 2.86
CA LEU A 236 -0.16 3.54 3.59
C LEU A 236 0.94 2.99 2.68
N LEU A 237 0.62 2.06 1.78
CA LEU A 237 1.59 1.55 0.80
C LEU A 237 2.04 2.62 -0.20
N ILE A 238 1.17 3.56 -0.57
CA ILE A 238 1.53 4.74 -1.36
C ILE A 238 2.54 5.59 -0.56
N PHE A 239 2.29 5.84 0.73
CA PHE A 239 3.25 6.56 1.57
C PHE A 239 4.60 5.85 1.66
N CYS A 240 4.65 4.52 1.84
CA CYS A 240 5.90 3.76 1.79
C CYS A 240 6.65 3.99 0.48
N ALA A 241 5.99 3.92 -0.68
CA ALA A 241 6.63 4.16 -1.98
C ALA A 241 7.14 5.62 -2.10
N LEU A 242 6.36 6.59 -1.64
CA LEU A 242 6.73 8.00 -1.66
C LEU A 242 7.96 8.29 -0.78
N VAL A 243 8.06 7.69 0.40
CA VAL A 243 9.17 7.88 1.34
C VAL A 243 10.43 7.15 0.88
N THR A 244 10.30 5.89 0.44
CA THR A 244 11.46 5.03 0.12
C THR A 244 12.05 5.30 -1.26
N ARG A 245 11.22 5.60 -2.28
CA ARG A 245 11.66 5.71 -3.68
C ARG A 245 11.59 7.13 -4.22
N HIS A 246 10.56 7.89 -3.81
CA HIS A 246 10.26 9.19 -4.42
C HIS A 246 10.49 10.37 -3.49
N ARG A 247 11.39 10.20 -2.52
CA ARG A 247 11.72 11.16 -1.45
C ARG A 247 11.89 12.60 -1.93
N LYS A 248 12.56 12.79 -3.07
CA LYS A 248 12.80 14.10 -3.69
C LYS A 248 11.52 14.94 -3.92
N PHE A 249 10.36 14.29 -4.01
CA PHE A 249 9.07 14.93 -4.23
C PHE A 249 8.19 14.94 -2.98
N SER A 250 8.48 14.11 -1.98
CA SER A 250 7.64 13.87 -0.81
C SER A 250 8.21 14.43 0.50
N ASP A 251 9.46 14.92 0.52
CA ASP A 251 10.12 15.47 1.73
C ASP A 251 9.25 16.49 2.49
N LYS A 252 8.54 17.38 1.76
CA LYS A 252 7.65 18.40 2.38
C LYS A 252 6.35 17.83 2.96
N LEU A 253 5.95 16.64 2.50
CA LEU A 253 4.70 15.96 2.89
C LEU A 253 4.95 14.95 4.03
N MET A 254 6.21 14.61 4.31
CA MET A 254 6.57 13.65 5.37
C MET A 254 6.00 13.98 6.76
N PRO A 255 5.96 15.25 7.23
CA PRO A 255 5.36 15.55 8.53
C PRO A 255 3.91 15.10 8.63
N ASP A 256 3.11 15.36 7.60
CA ASP A 256 1.69 14.98 7.56
C ASP A 256 1.51 13.47 7.44
N ILE A 257 2.36 12.81 6.64
CA ILE A 257 2.41 11.34 6.51
C ILE A 257 2.70 10.67 7.86
N VAL A 258 3.71 11.15 8.59
CA VAL A 258 4.09 10.63 9.92
C VAL A 258 2.96 10.84 10.90
N ASN A 259 2.39 12.05 10.95
CA ASN A 259 1.26 12.35 11.85
C ASN A 259 0.05 11.44 11.57
N CYS A 260 -0.23 11.15 10.30
CA CYS A 260 -1.27 10.21 9.91
C CYS A 260 -0.96 8.80 10.41
N ALA A 261 0.25 8.28 10.17
CA ALA A 261 0.66 6.95 10.63
C ALA A 261 0.63 6.82 12.16
N LEU A 262 1.06 7.87 12.89
CA LEU A 262 1.02 7.93 14.36
C LEU A 262 -0.41 7.79 14.91
N LYS A 263 -1.41 8.39 14.25
CA LYS A 263 -2.82 8.24 14.64
C LYS A 263 -3.32 6.80 14.47
N ILE A 264 -2.84 6.10 13.44
CA ILE A 264 -3.25 4.71 13.17
C ILE A 264 -2.60 3.73 14.16
N VAL A 265 -1.30 3.85 14.44
CA VAL A 265 -0.62 2.90 15.34
C VAL A 265 -1.10 2.98 16.80
N ARG A 266 -1.79 4.07 17.18
CA ARG A 266 -2.47 4.21 18.47
C ARG A 266 -3.50 3.10 18.74
N TYR A 267 -4.10 2.53 17.69
CA TYR A 267 -5.10 1.47 17.84
C TYR A 267 -4.50 0.11 18.21
N SER A 268 -3.17 0.00 18.29
CA SER A 268 -2.47 -1.22 18.74
C SER A 268 -2.83 -1.65 20.17
N VAL A 269 -3.33 -0.74 21.01
CA VAL A 269 -3.85 -1.09 22.35
C VAL A 269 -5.03 -2.07 22.28
N ASN A 270 -5.79 -2.04 21.18
CA ASN A 270 -6.96 -2.89 20.98
C ASN A 270 -6.66 -4.13 20.12
N MET A 271 -5.37 -4.52 19.96
CA MET A 271 -4.94 -5.59 19.04
C MET A 271 -5.72 -6.89 19.16
N ALA A 272 -6.04 -7.33 20.38
CA ALA A 272 -6.80 -8.55 20.64
C ALA A 272 -8.20 -8.56 19.98
N ARG A 273 -8.77 -7.38 19.71
CA ARG A 273 -10.12 -7.22 19.14
C ARG A 273 -10.11 -6.92 17.65
N LEU A 274 -8.93 -6.76 17.04
CA LEU A 274 -8.81 -6.39 15.64
C LEU A 274 -8.98 -7.60 14.74
N ASN A 275 -9.76 -7.42 13.67
CA ASN A 275 -9.75 -8.36 12.57
C ASN A 275 -8.40 -8.29 11.82
N PHE A 276 -8.13 -9.33 11.02
CA PHE A 276 -6.89 -9.43 10.25
C PHE A 276 -6.60 -8.19 9.40
N LEU A 277 -7.59 -7.64 8.70
CA LEU A 277 -7.37 -6.48 7.81
C LEU A 277 -6.98 -5.22 8.59
N SER A 278 -7.64 -4.95 9.72
CA SER A 278 -7.31 -3.85 10.63
C SER A 278 -5.91 -3.98 11.18
N GLU A 279 -5.52 -5.19 11.61
CA GLU A 279 -4.15 -5.48 12.04
C GLU A 279 -3.13 -5.19 10.93
N ARG A 280 -3.45 -5.56 9.68
CA ARG A 280 -2.57 -5.25 8.54
C ARG A 280 -2.41 -3.75 8.27
N ILE A 281 -3.44 -2.94 8.55
CA ILE A 281 -3.36 -1.49 8.40
C ILE A 281 -2.43 -0.91 9.47
N ILE A 282 -2.52 -1.39 10.70
CA ILE A 282 -1.60 -1.01 11.78
C ILE A 282 -0.16 -1.43 11.46
N SER A 283 0.05 -2.67 11.00
CA SER A 283 1.35 -3.15 10.50
C SER A 283 1.92 -2.21 9.44
N SER A 284 1.14 -1.87 8.41
CA SER A 284 1.59 -0.93 7.36
C SER A 284 1.88 0.48 7.90
N ALA A 285 1.20 0.94 8.94
CA ALA A 285 1.48 2.23 9.56
C ALA A 285 2.81 2.20 10.34
N PHE A 286 3.15 1.10 11.01
CA PHE A 286 4.48 0.91 11.59
C PHE A 286 5.57 0.93 10.50
N ASP A 287 5.34 0.26 9.36
CA ASP A 287 6.29 0.23 8.25
C ASP A 287 6.53 1.65 7.68
N VAL A 288 5.47 2.48 7.55
CA VAL A 288 5.61 3.88 7.13
C VAL A 288 6.52 4.64 8.10
N ILE A 289 6.32 4.51 9.41
CA ILE A 289 7.15 5.20 10.42
C ILE A 289 8.60 4.71 10.35
N SER A 290 8.79 3.40 10.19
CA SER A 290 10.11 2.77 10.04
C SER A 290 10.86 3.34 8.83
N HIS A 291 10.21 3.37 7.67
CA HIS A 291 10.82 3.92 6.45
C HIS A 291 11.10 5.41 6.55
N VAL A 292 10.26 6.18 7.25
CA VAL A 292 10.57 7.59 7.51
C VAL A 292 11.83 7.71 8.37
N LEU A 293 11.96 6.93 9.44
CA LEU A 293 13.14 6.93 10.31
C LEU A 293 14.46 6.61 9.59
N GLU A 294 14.40 5.77 8.55
CA GLU A 294 15.55 5.44 7.69
C GLU A 294 15.99 6.63 6.81
N THR A 295 15.16 7.68 6.69
CA THR A 295 15.52 8.89 5.94
C THR A 295 16.33 9.89 6.78
N GLY A 296 17.14 10.71 6.11
CA GLY A 296 17.91 11.78 6.74
C GLY A 296 17.10 12.73 7.64
N PRO A 297 15.98 13.33 7.19
CA PRO A 297 15.17 14.23 8.02
C PRO A 297 14.25 13.49 9.00
N GLY A 298 13.92 12.22 8.74
CA GLY A 298 12.88 11.49 9.49
C GLY A 298 13.14 11.35 10.98
N TRP A 299 14.41 11.29 11.40
CA TRP A 299 14.79 11.35 12.82
C TRP A 299 14.14 12.53 13.55
N ARG A 300 14.18 13.73 12.97
CA ARG A 300 13.62 14.94 13.59
C ARG A 300 12.10 14.91 13.67
N LEU A 301 11.47 14.21 12.74
CA LEU A 301 10.01 14.09 12.67
C LEU A 301 9.48 13.08 13.69
N VAL A 302 10.19 11.97 13.89
CA VAL A 302 9.68 10.84 14.70
C VAL A 302 10.22 10.85 16.13
N SER A 303 11.45 11.32 16.38
CA SER A 303 12.06 11.30 17.73
C SER A 303 11.22 11.98 18.83
N PRO A 304 10.47 13.07 18.59
CA PRO A 304 9.58 13.64 19.60
C PRO A 304 8.46 12.68 20.06
N HIS A 305 8.14 11.68 19.24
CA HIS A 305 7.07 10.72 19.48
C HIS A 305 7.56 9.38 20.03
N PHE A 306 8.85 9.23 20.35
CA PHE A 306 9.40 7.95 20.78
C PHE A 306 8.79 7.42 22.08
N SER A 307 8.50 8.26 23.07
CA SER A 307 7.82 7.82 24.29
C SER A 307 6.44 7.24 23.97
N PHE A 308 5.65 7.97 23.18
CA PHE A 308 4.34 7.50 22.71
C PHE A 308 4.46 6.19 21.91
N LEU A 309 5.44 6.10 21.00
CA LEU A 309 5.64 4.90 20.20
C LEU A 309 6.00 3.70 21.07
N LEU A 310 6.85 3.85 22.08
CA LEU A 310 7.18 2.75 22.97
C LEU A 310 5.98 2.38 23.85
N GLU A 311 5.38 3.35 24.53
CA GLU A 311 4.36 3.11 25.57
C GLU A 311 2.99 2.74 25.01
N SER A 312 2.58 3.37 23.91
CA SER A 312 1.20 3.33 23.42
C SER A 312 1.05 2.73 22.03
N ALA A 313 2.14 2.29 21.39
CA ALA A 313 2.09 1.68 20.06
C ALA A 313 2.82 0.34 19.96
N ILE A 314 4.14 0.35 20.11
CA ILE A 314 5.03 -0.80 19.91
C ILE A 314 4.73 -1.86 20.97
N PHE A 315 4.86 -1.55 22.26
CA PHE A 315 4.67 -2.57 23.30
C PHE A 315 3.26 -3.16 23.34
N PRO A 316 2.18 -2.38 23.21
CA PRO A 316 0.84 -2.95 23.07
C PRO A 316 0.72 -3.95 21.91
N ALA A 317 1.41 -3.73 20.79
CA ALA A 317 1.47 -4.69 19.69
C ALA A 317 2.37 -5.92 19.95
N LEU A 318 3.29 -5.85 20.92
CA LEU A 318 4.16 -6.96 21.31
C LEU A 318 3.52 -7.87 22.35
N VAL A 319 2.62 -7.35 23.19
CA VAL A 319 1.94 -8.10 24.26
C VAL A 319 1.26 -9.34 23.68
N LEU A 320 1.48 -10.47 24.35
CA LEU A 320 0.81 -11.74 24.05
C LEU A 320 -0.67 -11.60 24.40
N ASN A 321 -1.56 -11.93 23.47
CA ASN A 321 -3.01 -11.89 23.68
C ASN A 321 -3.65 -13.26 23.41
N GLU A 322 -4.96 -13.39 23.68
CA GLU A 322 -5.70 -14.65 23.52
C GLU A 322 -5.62 -15.21 22.10
N LYS A 323 -5.66 -14.36 21.07
CA LYS A 323 -5.52 -14.79 19.67
C LYS A 323 -4.16 -15.43 19.41
N ASP A 324 -3.10 -14.92 20.02
CA ASP A 324 -1.77 -15.53 19.89
C ASP A 324 -1.69 -16.90 20.56
N ILE A 325 -2.34 -17.05 21.71
CA ILE A 325 -2.40 -18.32 22.44
C ILE A 325 -3.17 -19.34 21.60
N SER A 326 -4.34 -18.95 21.05
CA SER A 326 -5.10 -19.80 20.13
C SER A 326 -4.31 -20.18 18.89
N GLU A 327 -3.68 -19.22 18.20
CA GLU A 327 -2.87 -19.52 17.01
C GLU A 327 -1.70 -20.44 17.32
N TRP A 328 -1.05 -20.30 18.49
CA TRP A 328 0.02 -21.17 18.94
C TRP A 328 -0.47 -22.60 19.24
N GLU A 329 -1.62 -22.74 19.89
CA GLU A 329 -2.23 -24.04 20.21
C GLU A 329 -2.73 -24.77 18.95
N GLU A 330 -3.22 -24.03 17.96
CA GLU A 330 -3.72 -24.58 16.69
C GLU A 330 -2.58 -24.99 15.74
N ASP A 331 -1.61 -24.09 15.50
CA ASP A 331 -0.48 -24.33 14.61
C ASP A 331 0.74 -23.47 15.01
N ALA A 332 1.56 -24.01 15.93
CA ALA A 332 2.76 -23.35 16.41
C ALA A 332 3.78 -23.04 15.30
N ASP A 333 3.86 -23.87 14.25
CA ASP A 333 4.78 -23.67 13.13
C ASP A 333 4.34 -22.46 12.29
N GLU A 334 3.04 -22.34 11.99
CA GLU A 334 2.48 -21.18 11.29
C GLU A 334 2.63 -19.90 12.12
N TYR A 335 2.37 -19.96 13.43
CA TYR A 335 2.55 -18.83 14.34
C TYR A 335 4.01 -18.32 14.35
N ILE A 336 4.97 -19.24 14.44
CA ILE A 336 6.41 -18.94 14.36
C ILE A 336 6.74 -18.29 13.01
N GLN A 337 6.27 -18.86 11.90
CA GLN A 337 6.57 -18.36 10.56
C GLN A 337 6.03 -16.93 10.33
N LYS A 338 4.88 -16.59 10.91
CA LYS A 338 4.28 -15.25 10.84
C LYS A 338 5.06 -14.21 11.65
N ASN A 339 5.52 -14.58 12.84
CA ASN A 339 6.03 -13.61 13.82
C ASN A 339 7.56 -13.49 13.86
N LEU A 340 8.31 -14.49 13.39
CA LEU A 340 9.77 -14.44 13.36
C LEU A 340 10.31 -13.92 12.01
N PRO A 341 11.51 -13.32 11.99
CA PRO A 341 12.23 -13.03 10.76
C PRO A 341 12.57 -14.37 10.07
N SER A 342 12.12 -14.58 8.85
CA SER A 342 12.57 -15.72 8.05
C SER A 342 13.71 -15.25 7.13
N GLU A 343 14.85 -15.95 7.14
CA GLU A 343 16.01 -15.64 6.29
C GLU A 343 15.75 -15.84 4.79
N LEU A 344 14.57 -16.34 4.40
CA LEU A 344 14.20 -16.63 3.00
C LEU A 344 13.49 -15.48 2.26
N ASP A 345 13.24 -14.34 2.92
CA ASP A 345 12.25 -13.33 2.48
C ASP A 345 12.84 -12.12 1.69
N GLU A 346 13.41 -12.30 0.50
CA GLU A 346 13.66 -11.14 -0.40
C GLU A 346 13.19 -11.29 -1.86
N ILE A 347 12.95 -12.51 -2.38
CA ILE A 347 12.88 -12.66 -3.85
C ILE A 347 11.44 -12.71 -4.41
N SER A 348 10.44 -13.10 -3.62
CA SER A 348 9.17 -13.51 -4.24
C SER A 348 8.10 -12.40 -4.32
N GLY A 349 8.07 -11.40 -3.43
CA GLY A 349 7.00 -10.39 -3.44
C GLY A 349 5.58 -10.97 -3.21
N TRP A 350 5.47 -12.27 -2.89
CA TRP A 350 4.22 -13.00 -2.68
C TRP A 350 3.74 -12.95 -1.23
N ARG A 351 4.51 -12.36 -0.30
CA ARG A 351 4.17 -12.30 1.13
C ARG A 351 4.11 -10.90 1.69
N GLU A 352 3.46 -9.99 0.96
CA GLU A 352 2.78 -8.84 1.61
C GLU A 352 1.82 -9.34 2.71
N ASP A 353 1.43 -10.64 2.70
CA ASP A 353 0.46 -11.34 3.56
C ASP A 353 0.93 -11.87 4.92
N LEU A 354 2.24 -11.91 5.22
CA LEU A 354 2.73 -12.45 6.50
C LEU A 354 3.17 -11.43 7.56
N PHE A 355 3.07 -10.13 7.27
CA PHE A 355 3.46 -9.11 8.25
C PHE A 355 2.34 -8.92 9.28
N THR A 356 2.52 -9.48 10.48
CA THR A 356 1.71 -9.15 11.66
C THR A 356 2.07 -7.76 12.17
N ALA A 357 1.16 -7.10 12.89
CA ALA A 357 1.50 -5.82 13.49
C ALA A 357 2.63 -5.98 14.52
N ARG A 358 2.71 -7.13 15.20
CA ARG A 358 3.85 -7.50 16.06
C ARG A 358 5.17 -7.45 15.30
N LYS A 359 5.28 -8.13 14.15
CA LYS A 359 6.53 -8.15 13.35
C LYS A 359 6.95 -6.75 12.90
N SER A 360 6.02 -5.92 12.40
CA SER A 360 6.32 -4.53 12.03
C SER A 360 6.70 -3.67 13.24
N ALA A 361 6.09 -3.87 14.41
CA ALA A 361 6.45 -3.18 15.65
C ALA A 361 7.85 -3.56 16.13
N ILE A 362 8.23 -4.85 16.06
CA ILE A 362 9.60 -5.32 16.35
C ILE A 362 10.59 -4.67 15.40
N ASN A 363 10.29 -4.64 14.10
CA ASN A 363 11.16 -3.99 13.12
C ASN A 363 11.36 -2.51 13.44
N LEU A 364 10.28 -1.78 13.74
CA LEU A 364 10.37 -0.38 14.15
C LEU A 364 11.19 -0.20 15.43
N LEU A 365 11.03 -1.07 16.43
CA LEU A 365 11.83 -1.05 17.65
C LEU A 365 13.33 -1.27 17.35
N GLY A 366 13.65 -2.19 16.44
CA GLY A 366 14.99 -2.44 15.96
C GLY A 366 15.59 -1.21 15.27
N VAL A 367 14.85 -0.59 14.35
CA VAL A 367 15.26 0.66 13.69
C VAL A 367 15.49 1.75 14.72
N ILE A 368 14.57 1.96 15.67
CA ILE A 368 14.74 2.93 16.76
C ILE A 368 16.02 2.64 17.55
N SER A 369 16.26 1.38 17.91
CA SER A 369 17.41 0.97 18.71
C SER A 369 18.75 1.27 18.02
N MET A 370 18.80 1.08 16.70
CA MET A 370 20.03 1.28 15.91
C MET A 370 20.32 2.75 15.57
N LEU A 371 19.39 3.67 15.85
CA LEU A 371 19.61 5.10 15.61
C LEU A 371 20.68 5.65 16.56
N LYS A 372 21.53 6.52 16.02
CA LYS A 372 22.52 7.24 16.83
C LYS A 372 21.80 8.28 17.69
N GLY A 373 22.03 8.22 18.99
CA GLY A 373 21.52 9.21 19.92
C GLY A 373 22.12 10.59 19.70
N PRO A 374 21.52 11.64 20.30
CA PRO A 374 22.10 12.97 20.29
C PRO A 374 23.52 12.93 20.87
N PRO A 375 24.48 13.70 20.32
CA PRO A 375 25.82 13.76 20.86
C PRO A 375 25.77 14.32 22.29
N MET A 376 25.95 13.45 23.28
CA MET A 376 26.07 13.87 24.67
C MET A 376 27.47 14.46 24.85
N GLY A 377 27.53 15.75 25.22
CA GLY A 377 28.79 16.32 25.70
C GLY A 377 29.17 15.59 26.98
N THR A 378 30.34 14.96 27.01
CA THR A 378 30.89 14.38 28.24
C THR A 378 30.92 15.46 29.31
N SER A 379 30.08 15.34 30.33
CA SER A 379 30.13 16.16 31.54
C SER A 379 31.35 15.72 32.36
N SER A 380 32.53 16.16 31.95
CA SER A 380 33.67 16.24 32.84
C SER A 380 33.69 17.64 33.44
N ASN A 381 33.47 17.72 34.76
CA ASN A 381 33.67 18.92 35.56
C ASN A 381 34.92 19.69 35.13
N ALA A 382 34.74 20.89 34.58
CA ALA A 382 35.75 21.95 34.63
C ALA A 382 35.08 23.30 34.33
N SER A 383 35.00 24.12 35.37
CA SER A 383 34.76 25.55 35.30
C SER A 383 35.70 26.27 34.33
N SER A 384 35.16 27.32 33.73
CA SER A 384 35.82 28.58 33.32
C SER A 384 36.06 28.88 31.83
N ALA A 385 35.63 30.12 31.52
CA ALA A 385 36.18 31.11 30.62
C ALA A 385 35.89 31.02 29.11
N SER A 386 35.26 32.12 28.65
CA SER A 386 35.16 32.53 27.25
C SER A 386 36.52 32.58 26.55
N SER A 387 36.61 32.07 25.32
CA SER A 387 37.52 32.67 24.33
C SER A 387 37.10 32.37 22.90
N LYS A 388 37.32 33.38 22.05
CA LYS A 388 36.97 33.47 20.63
C LYS A 388 37.73 32.42 19.79
N ARG A 389 37.08 32.00 18.70
CA ARG A 389 37.59 31.15 17.59
C ARG A 389 39.08 31.36 17.26
N LYS A 390 39.80 30.24 17.14
CA LYS A 390 40.91 30.08 16.19
C LYS A 390 40.74 28.76 15.42
N LYS A 391 40.93 28.87 14.11
CA LYS A 391 40.76 27.85 13.08
C LYS A 391 42.01 26.96 13.05
N GLY A 392 41.79 25.64 13.13
CA GLY A 392 42.79 24.62 12.80
C GLY A 392 43.32 23.85 14.01
N GLU A 393 42.63 22.76 14.36
CA GLU A 393 43.24 21.52 14.88
C GLU A 393 42.19 20.40 14.94
N LYS A 394 42.45 19.31 14.22
CA LYS A 394 41.62 18.09 14.23
C LYS A 394 41.89 17.33 15.55
N ASN A 395 41.21 17.72 16.63
CA ASN A 395 41.10 16.86 17.79
C ASN A 395 39.95 15.87 17.58
N LYS A 396 40.29 14.59 17.36
CA LYS A 396 39.39 13.44 17.55
C LYS A 396 39.02 13.38 19.05
N ARG A 397 38.09 14.23 19.50
CA ARG A 397 37.32 13.93 20.71
C ARG A 397 36.40 12.77 20.34
N ASN A 398 36.61 11.61 20.96
CA ASN A 398 35.65 10.51 20.94
C ASN A 398 34.37 11.01 21.62
N TYR A 399 33.48 11.63 20.84
CA TYR A 399 32.08 11.74 21.23
C TYR A 399 31.55 10.30 21.26
N GLN A 400 31.39 9.75 22.46
CA GLN A 400 30.75 8.46 22.63
C GLN A 400 29.27 8.65 22.28
N CYS A 401 28.94 8.45 21.01
CA CYS A 401 27.56 8.45 20.55
C CYS A 401 26.93 7.14 21.01
N TYR A 402 26.17 7.19 22.10
CA TYR A 402 25.31 6.09 22.52
C TYR A 402 24.21 5.87 21.48
N SER A 403 23.84 4.62 21.31
CA SER A 403 22.67 4.27 20.50
C SER A 403 21.39 4.66 21.25
N MET A 404 20.31 4.90 20.50
CA MET A 404 18.99 5.05 21.12
C MET A 404 18.52 3.75 21.79
N GLY A 405 19.08 2.61 21.37
CA GLY A 405 19.01 1.35 22.11
C GLY A 405 19.41 1.52 23.57
N GLU A 406 20.60 2.08 23.82
CA GLU A 406 21.13 2.31 25.18
C GLU A 406 20.45 3.47 25.90
N LEU A 407 20.12 4.54 25.19
CA LEU A 407 19.59 5.76 25.82
C LEU A 407 18.10 5.70 26.14
N LEU A 408 17.33 4.88 25.40
CA LEU A 408 15.88 4.90 25.48
C LEU A 408 15.28 3.49 25.59
N VAL A 409 15.64 2.58 24.68
CA VAL A 409 14.97 1.28 24.58
C VAL A 409 15.32 0.36 25.75
N LEU A 410 16.61 0.22 26.09
CA LEU A 410 17.05 -0.59 27.24
C LEU A 410 16.52 -0.04 28.58
N PRO A 411 16.59 1.28 28.86
CA PRO A 411 15.94 1.85 30.04
C PRO A 411 14.44 1.58 30.08
N PHE A 412 13.75 1.65 28.95
CA PHE A 412 12.32 1.31 28.89
C PHE A 412 12.06 -0.16 29.21
N LEU A 413 12.83 -1.08 28.61
CA LEU A 413 12.72 -2.52 28.84
C LEU A 413 13.02 -2.91 30.29
N SER A 414 13.91 -2.18 30.98
CA SER A 414 14.24 -2.43 32.40
C SER A 414 13.07 -2.26 33.36
N ARG A 415 11.96 -1.66 32.91
CA ARG A 415 10.70 -1.55 33.68
C ARG A 415 9.98 -2.89 33.82
N PHE A 416 10.27 -3.86 32.95
CA PHE A 416 9.62 -5.17 32.94
C PHE A 416 10.50 -6.21 33.64
N PRO A 417 9.91 -7.08 34.47
CA PRO A 417 10.66 -8.13 35.14
C PRO A 417 11.22 -9.12 34.12
N ILE A 418 12.45 -9.58 34.33
CA ILE A 418 13.02 -10.69 33.55
C ILE A 418 12.26 -11.95 33.95
N PRO A 419 11.67 -12.71 32.99
CA PRO A 419 11.04 -13.98 33.30
C PRO A 419 12.05 -14.89 34.01
N SER A 420 11.76 -15.26 35.26
CA SER A 420 12.53 -16.23 36.02
C SER A 420 11.70 -17.51 36.14
N ASN A 421 12.34 -18.68 36.15
CA ASN A 421 11.62 -19.97 36.17
C ASN A 421 10.65 -20.14 37.35
N THR A 422 10.73 -19.28 38.36
CA THR A 422 9.83 -19.18 39.51
C THR A 422 8.47 -18.54 39.20
N THR A 423 8.37 -17.61 38.23
CA THR A 423 7.09 -16.92 37.91
C THR A 423 6.17 -17.69 36.96
N ALA A 424 6.67 -18.73 36.28
CA ALA A 424 5.83 -19.62 35.45
C ALA A 424 4.83 -20.44 36.28
N SER A 425 5.04 -20.55 37.59
CA SER A 425 4.14 -21.26 38.52
C SER A 425 3.02 -20.37 39.10
N GLU A 426 3.11 -19.05 38.94
CA GLU A 426 2.24 -18.08 39.62
C GLU A 426 1.26 -17.33 38.69
N SER A 427 1.31 -17.54 37.37
CA SER A 427 0.36 -16.91 36.44
C SER A 427 -1.02 -17.56 36.48
N LYS A 428 -1.68 -17.54 37.65
CA LYS A 428 -3.13 -17.45 37.71
C LYS A 428 -3.50 -15.98 37.52
N ILE A 429 -3.87 -15.65 36.29
CA ILE A 429 -4.88 -14.66 35.90
C ILE A 429 -4.98 -13.46 36.88
N LEU A 430 -4.28 -12.38 36.57
CA LEU A 430 -4.66 -11.05 37.05
C LEU A 430 -5.48 -10.38 35.95
N HIS A 431 -6.80 -10.47 36.09
CA HIS A 431 -7.73 -9.51 35.50
C HIS A 431 -7.63 -8.21 36.29
N GLU A 432 -7.18 -7.14 35.66
CA GLU A 432 -7.67 -5.76 35.86
C GLU A 432 -7.36 -4.88 34.65
#